data_AF-T0SF14-F1
#
_entry.id   AF-T0SF14-F1
#
_cell.length_a   1.000
_cell.length_b   1.000
_cell.length_c   1.000
_cell.angle_alpha   90.00
_cell.angle_beta   90.00
_cell.angle_gamma   90.00
#
_symmetry.space_group_name_H-M   'P 1'
#
loop_
_entity.id
_entity.type
_entity.pdbx_description
1 polymer ?
#
loop_
_entity_poly.entity_id
_entity_poly.type
_entity_poly.pdbx_seq_one_letter_code
_entity_poly.pdbx_strand_id
1 'polypeptide(L)'
;MTHGEMKRLVAVFDDIDTTHSGVINLLEFYYLLESPQNEYTRGILRLAPQRSDPKKLSLDDFVEIMVKFACMDKKGVIEFCFETFDEDESGGLDSNELRNLCSAIQVRNDTFFNGNFMRAMEHFDEDKDDQLNRREFRLLSIQFGLIFYPIFRFQNKVRVKTLGRWKWYQIKRRGQTIDACRHFMQTHDGREPPITWFDRVFSCWSHAPRLRHIAIQLYKADQHRRRLETQRAAILFNLGVLPTGTIQPSPVRFQ
;
A
#
# COMPACT_ATOMS: atom_id res chain seq x y z
N MET A 1 -11.82 -7.95 -3.48
CA MET A 1 -12.84 -7.01 -3.99
C MET A 1 -13.97 -7.81 -4.63
N THR A 2 -15.21 -7.33 -4.59
CA THR A 2 -16.36 -7.98 -5.26
C THR A 2 -16.57 -7.44 -6.67
N HIS A 3 -17.30 -8.18 -7.51
CA HIS A 3 -17.62 -7.74 -8.87
C HIS A 3 -18.38 -6.41 -8.92
N GLY A 4 -19.32 -6.16 -7.99
CA GLY A 4 -20.03 -4.88 -7.91
C GLY A 4 -19.14 -3.71 -7.52
N GLU A 5 -18.13 -3.94 -6.68
CA GLU A 5 -17.13 -2.92 -6.33
C GLU A 5 -16.19 -2.63 -7.50
N MET A 6 -15.79 -3.68 -8.25
CA MET A 6 -15.01 -3.52 -9.47
C MET A 6 -15.76 -2.69 -10.50
N LYS A 7 -17.03 -3.01 -10.78
CA LYS A 7 -17.88 -2.24 -11.71
C LYS A 7 -17.97 -0.76 -11.35
N ARG A 8 -17.98 -0.43 -10.06
CA ARG A 8 -17.97 0.98 -9.61
C ARG A 8 -16.64 1.65 -9.85
N LEU A 9 -15.51 0.97 -9.65
CA LEU A 9 -14.19 1.53 -10.00
C LEU A 9 -14.04 1.72 -11.50
N VAL A 10 -14.53 0.78 -12.30
CA VAL A 10 -14.60 0.91 -13.77
C VAL A 10 -15.43 2.13 -14.16
N ALA A 11 -16.62 2.30 -13.58
CA ALA A 11 -17.45 3.47 -13.86
C ALA A 11 -16.76 4.80 -13.48
N VAL A 12 -15.99 4.82 -12.39
CA VAL A 12 -15.18 6.01 -12.03
C VAL A 12 -14.06 6.24 -13.04
N PHE A 13 -13.38 5.17 -13.48
CA PHE A 13 -12.34 5.27 -14.51
C PHE A 13 -12.90 5.82 -15.82
N ASP A 14 -14.02 5.27 -16.29
CA ASP A 14 -14.67 5.66 -17.54
C ASP A 14 -15.18 7.11 -17.52
N ASP A 15 -15.63 7.61 -16.35
CA ASP A 15 -16.06 9.00 -16.15
C ASP A 15 -14.90 10.00 -16.32
N ILE A 16 -13.68 9.57 -15.99
CA ILE A 16 -12.47 10.40 -16.05
C ILE A 16 -11.74 10.26 -17.39
N ASP A 17 -11.82 9.08 -18.03
CA ASP A 17 -11.35 8.86 -19.40
C ASP A 17 -12.32 9.49 -20.40
N THR A 18 -12.38 10.82 -20.39
CA THR A 18 -13.27 11.63 -21.24
C THR A 18 -13.05 11.40 -22.73
N THR A 19 -11.87 10.89 -23.12
CA THR A 19 -11.52 10.57 -24.50
C THR A 19 -11.81 9.12 -24.90
N HIS A 20 -12.29 8.29 -23.96
CA HIS A 20 -12.50 6.85 -24.14
C HIS A 20 -11.29 6.13 -24.74
N SER A 21 -10.09 6.55 -24.35
CA SER A 21 -8.84 6.02 -24.89
C SER A 21 -8.44 4.69 -24.26
N GLY A 22 -9.11 4.28 -23.18
CA GLY A 22 -8.78 3.12 -22.36
C GLY A 22 -7.62 3.35 -21.39
N VAL A 23 -7.12 4.58 -21.32
CA VAL A 23 -6.05 5.02 -20.41
C VAL A 23 -6.34 6.44 -19.92
N ILE A 24 -6.05 6.74 -18.66
CA ILE A 24 -6.13 8.12 -18.14
C ILE A 24 -4.74 8.72 -17.99
N ASN A 25 -4.60 10.00 -18.31
CA ASN A 25 -3.35 10.73 -18.06
C ASN A 25 -3.27 11.24 -16.61
N LEU A 26 -2.10 11.69 -16.18
CA LEU A 26 -1.92 12.15 -14.80
C LEU A 26 -2.74 13.41 -14.46
N LEU A 27 -3.04 14.28 -15.43
CA LEU A 27 -3.86 15.47 -15.18
C LEU A 27 -5.29 15.07 -14.81
N GLU A 28 -5.89 14.18 -15.59
CA GLU A 28 -7.22 13.58 -15.34
C GLU A 28 -7.26 12.86 -13.98
N PHE A 29 -6.22 12.09 -13.68
CA PHE A 29 -6.09 11.40 -12.40
C PHE A 29 -6.06 12.36 -11.19
N TYR A 30 -5.26 13.42 -11.26
CA TYR A 30 -5.19 14.41 -10.19
C TYR A 30 -6.44 15.31 -10.11
N TYR A 31 -7.12 15.51 -11.24
CA TYR A 31 -8.41 16.20 -11.29
C TYR A 31 -9.49 15.44 -10.52
N LEU A 32 -9.63 14.12 -10.72
CA LEU A 32 -10.53 13.26 -9.93
C LEU A 32 -10.32 13.47 -8.42
N LEU A 33 -9.06 13.47 -8.01
CA LEU A 33 -8.67 13.53 -6.60
C LEU A 33 -8.66 14.96 -6.05
N GLU A 34 -8.99 15.97 -6.86
CA GLU A 34 -8.95 17.39 -6.52
C GLU A 34 -7.66 17.77 -5.78
N SER A 35 -6.52 17.24 -6.22
CA SER A 35 -5.26 17.37 -5.50
C SER A 35 -4.16 17.83 -6.45
N PRO A 36 -3.29 18.76 -6.01
CA PRO A 36 -2.15 19.16 -6.82
C PRO A 36 -1.19 17.97 -6.98
N GLN A 37 -0.44 17.97 -8.07
CA GLN A 37 0.70 17.08 -8.22
C GLN A 37 1.85 17.56 -7.35
N ASN A 38 2.23 16.77 -6.35
CA ASN A 38 3.44 16.92 -5.54
C ASN A 38 4.09 15.55 -5.27
N GLU A 39 5.19 15.49 -4.53
CA GLU A 39 5.90 14.24 -4.28
C GLU A 39 5.03 13.18 -3.56
N TYR A 40 4.16 13.58 -2.62
CA TYR A 40 3.21 12.64 -2.00
C TYR A 40 2.24 12.01 -2.98
N THR A 41 1.60 12.85 -3.81
CA THR A 41 0.58 12.38 -4.74
C THR A 41 1.21 11.66 -5.92
N ARG A 42 2.48 11.95 -6.24
CA ARG A 42 3.25 11.22 -7.25
C ARG A 42 3.72 9.86 -6.73
N GLY A 43 4.08 9.76 -5.45
CA GLY A 43 4.52 8.52 -4.82
C GLY A 43 3.53 7.38 -4.98
N ILE A 44 2.21 7.66 -4.97
CA ILE A 44 1.21 6.58 -5.05
C ILE A 44 1.23 5.85 -6.40
N LEU A 45 1.81 6.46 -7.44
CA LEU A 45 2.00 5.80 -8.74
C LEU A 45 2.96 4.61 -8.64
N ARG A 46 3.88 4.60 -7.66
CA ARG A 46 4.78 3.46 -7.38
C ARG A 46 4.02 2.21 -6.91
N LEU A 47 2.77 2.37 -6.44
CA LEU A 47 1.94 1.25 -6.02
C LEU A 47 1.51 0.36 -7.17
N ALA A 48 1.63 0.79 -8.43
CA ALA A 48 1.50 -0.05 -9.62
C ALA A 48 2.87 -0.18 -10.32
N PRO A 49 3.76 -1.07 -9.85
CA PRO A 49 5.13 -1.17 -10.37
C PRO A 49 5.19 -1.75 -11.78
N GLN A 50 4.16 -2.48 -12.22
CA GLN A 50 4.10 -3.10 -13.55
C GLN A 50 3.53 -2.16 -14.64
N ARG A 51 3.34 -0.89 -14.29
CA ARG A 51 2.76 0.10 -15.18
C ARG A 51 3.64 0.33 -16.41
N SER A 52 3.00 0.24 -17.58
CA SER A 52 3.69 0.35 -18.88
C SER A 52 4.13 1.78 -19.22
N ASP A 53 3.39 2.80 -18.82
CA ASP A 53 3.66 4.22 -19.13
C ASP A 53 3.71 5.06 -17.84
N PRO A 54 4.81 5.77 -17.54
CA PRO A 54 4.93 6.59 -16.33
C PRO A 54 3.95 7.78 -16.26
N LYS A 55 3.37 8.20 -17.39
CA LYS A 55 2.48 9.37 -17.51
C LYS A 55 1.01 9.01 -17.75
N LYS A 56 0.70 7.73 -17.90
CA LYS A 56 -0.67 7.24 -18.12
C LYS A 56 -0.98 6.12 -17.14
N LEU A 57 -2.26 5.80 -16.99
CA LEU A 57 -2.74 4.70 -16.16
C LEU A 57 -3.75 3.90 -16.96
N SER A 58 -3.50 2.60 -17.10
CA SER A 58 -4.54 1.66 -17.51
C SER A 58 -5.56 1.46 -16.39
N LEU A 59 -6.68 0.80 -16.69
CA LEU A 59 -7.67 0.41 -15.68
C LEU A 59 -7.03 -0.43 -14.56
N ASP A 60 -6.14 -1.36 -14.91
CA ASP A 60 -5.47 -2.24 -13.95
C ASP A 60 -4.55 -1.44 -13.02
N ASP A 61 -3.75 -0.51 -13.56
CA ASP A 61 -2.89 0.39 -12.77
C ASP A 61 -3.74 1.24 -11.80
N PHE A 62 -4.82 1.83 -12.32
CA PHE A 62 -5.73 2.66 -11.54
C PHE A 62 -6.33 1.87 -10.38
N VAL A 63 -6.90 0.70 -10.64
CA VAL A 63 -7.51 -0.16 -9.61
C VAL A 63 -6.46 -0.60 -8.59
N GLU A 64 -5.28 -0.99 -9.03
CA GLU A 64 -4.19 -1.43 -8.13
C GLU A 64 -3.78 -0.30 -7.16
N ILE A 65 -3.55 0.91 -7.68
CA ILE A 65 -3.21 2.09 -6.88
C ILE A 65 -4.34 2.42 -5.89
N MET A 66 -5.60 2.49 -6.36
CA MET A 66 -6.75 2.80 -5.53
C MET A 66 -6.89 1.80 -4.39
N VAL A 67 -6.83 0.50 -4.69
CA VAL A 67 -7.00 -0.57 -3.68
C VAL A 67 -5.87 -0.54 -2.65
N LYS A 68 -4.61 -0.49 -3.09
CA LYS A 68 -3.45 -0.48 -2.19
C LYS A 68 -3.50 0.74 -1.28
N PHE A 69 -3.58 1.93 -1.86
CA PHE A 69 -3.52 3.16 -1.07
C PHE A 69 -4.74 3.36 -0.17
N ALA A 70 -5.96 3.08 -0.65
CA ALA A 70 -7.17 3.25 0.15
C ALA A 70 -7.25 2.26 1.32
N CYS A 71 -6.69 1.05 1.18
CA CYS A 71 -6.74 0.02 2.21
C CYS A 71 -5.61 0.09 3.25
N MET A 72 -4.53 0.85 3.00
CA MET A 72 -3.47 1.06 3.99
C MET A 72 -4.04 1.58 5.32
N ASP A 73 -3.50 1.09 6.42
CA ASP A 73 -3.73 1.63 7.76
C ASP A 73 -2.80 2.81 8.04
N LYS A 74 -2.93 3.41 9.23
CA LYS A 74 -2.11 4.56 9.61
C LYS A 74 -0.63 4.22 9.46
N LYS A 75 -0.23 3.06 10.00
CA LYS A 75 1.14 2.56 9.95
C LYS A 75 1.63 2.39 8.51
N GLY A 76 0.88 1.73 7.65
CA GLY A 76 1.23 1.53 6.25
C GLY A 76 1.32 2.84 5.45
N VAL A 77 0.52 3.86 5.76
CA VAL A 77 0.66 5.19 5.13
C VAL A 77 1.94 5.90 5.57
N ILE A 78 2.34 5.78 6.84
CA ILE A 78 3.61 6.33 7.34
C ILE A 78 4.79 5.58 6.71
N GLU A 79 4.71 4.27 6.57
CA GLU A 79 5.74 3.47 5.91
C GLU A 79 5.87 3.83 4.43
N PHE A 80 4.75 3.94 3.72
CA PHE A 80 4.71 4.41 2.35
C PHE A 80 5.28 5.82 2.20
N CYS A 81 5.02 6.70 3.18
CA CYS A 81 5.60 8.03 3.22
C CYS A 81 7.14 7.94 3.29
N PHE A 82 7.68 7.14 4.21
CA PHE A 82 9.11 6.90 4.32
C PHE A 82 9.71 6.44 2.98
N GLU A 83 9.16 5.38 2.40
CA GLU A 83 9.61 4.82 1.11
C GLU A 83 9.44 5.75 -0.09
N THR A 84 8.59 6.78 0.03
CA THR A 84 8.41 7.76 -1.05
C THR A 84 9.58 8.75 -1.08
N PHE A 85 10.12 9.11 0.09
CA PHE A 85 11.17 10.11 0.23
C PHE A 85 12.57 9.54 0.40
N ASP A 86 12.70 8.26 0.79
CA ASP A 86 13.93 7.46 0.70
C ASP A 86 14.16 7.16 -0.79
N GLU A 87 14.72 8.15 -1.51
CA GLU A 87 14.87 8.14 -2.97
C GLU A 87 15.98 7.18 -3.40
N ASP A 88 17.00 7.00 -2.56
CA ASP A 88 18.14 6.13 -2.81
C ASP A 88 17.97 4.70 -2.25
N GLU A 89 16.85 4.44 -1.58
CA GLU A 89 16.53 3.16 -0.92
C GLU A 89 17.59 2.73 0.11
N SER A 90 18.29 3.70 0.72
CA SER A 90 19.30 3.46 1.76
C SER A 90 18.71 2.85 3.03
N GLY A 91 17.42 3.06 3.27
CA GLY A 91 16.73 2.65 4.50
C GLY A 91 16.80 3.67 5.63
N GLY A 92 17.36 4.85 5.35
CA GLY A 92 17.35 6.06 6.19
C GLY A 92 16.86 7.26 5.37
N LEU A 93 16.41 8.33 6.04
CA LEU A 93 16.12 9.60 5.38
C LEU A 93 17.19 10.62 5.73
N ASP A 94 17.94 11.08 4.73
CA ASP A 94 18.97 12.09 4.92
C ASP A 94 18.37 13.51 5.06
N SER A 95 19.23 14.50 5.33
CA SER A 95 18.83 15.91 5.46
C SER A 95 18.14 16.48 4.21
N ASN A 96 18.49 16.02 3.01
CA ASN A 96 17.89 16.49 1.75
C ASN A 96 16.50 15.86 1.54
N GLU A 97 16.37 14.56 1.78
CA GLU A 97 15.13 13.81 1.67
C GLU A 97 14.10 14.30 2.68
N LEU A 98 14.54 14.60 3.91
CA LEU A 98 13.70 15.23 4.93
C LEU A 98 13.26 16.64 4.51
N ARG A 99 14.14 17.44 3.91
CA ARG A 99 13.76 18.75 3.36
C ARG A 99 12.73 18.62 2.23
N ASN A 100 12.85 17.60 1.39
CA ASN A 100 11.87 17.29 0.34
C ASN A 100 10.51 16.91 0.95
N LEU A 101 10.52 16.08 2.00
CA LEU A 101 9.34 15.75 2.81
C LEU A 101 8.66 17.03 3.32
N CYS A 102 9.39 17.94 3.98
CA CYS A 102 8.83 19.21 4.47
C CYS A 102 8.22 20.05 3.35
N SER A 103 8.93 20.14 2.22
CA SER A 103 8.52 20.96 1.08
C SER A 103 7.24 20.42 0.45
N ALA A 104 7.06 19.10 0.42
CA ALA A 104 5.83 18.47 -0.05
C ALA A 104 4.64 18.67 0.90
N ILE A 105 4.89 18.87 2.20
CA ILE A 105 3.87 19.14 3.24
C ILE A 105 3.43 20.59 3.21
N GLN A 106 4.37 21.52 2.95
CA GLN A 106 4.10 22.95 2.90
C GLN A 106 3.12 23.26 1.76
N VAL A 107 1.85 23.41 2.13
CA VAL A 107 0.86 24.05 1.26
C VAL A 107 1.31 25.49 1.09
N ARG A 108 1.48 25.93 -0.17
CA ARG A 108 1.93 27.27 -0.54
C ARG A 108 1.28 28.32 0.38
N ASN A 109 2.12 29.01 1.16
CA ASN A 109 1.89 30.17 2.04
C ASN A 109 2.01 30.00 3.56
N ASP A 110 2.18 28.79 4.10
CA ASP A 110 2.40 28.62 5.55
C ASP A 110 3.84 28.17 5.88
N THR A 111 4.61 29.04 6.53
CA THR A 111 5.99 28.81 7.01
C THR A 111 6.08 27.91 8.25
N PHE A 112 5.03 27.13 8.54
CA PHE A 112 4.80 26.45 9.82
C PHE A 112 5.95 25.54 10.30
N PHE A 113 6.82 25.06 9.39
CA PHE A 113 7.76 23.97 9.70
C PHE A 113 9.25 24.27 9.51
N ASN A 114 9.67 25.35 8.86
CA ASN A 114 11.06 25.46 8.36
C ASN A 114 12.17 25.58 9.42
N GLY A 115 11.87 26.02 10.65
CA GLY A 115 12.88 26.13 11.72
C GLY A 115 12.75 25.06 12.82
N ASN A 116 11.53 24.82 13.28
CA ASN A 116 11.27 23.92 14.41
C ASN A 116 11.36 22.44 14.02
N PHE A 117 11.08 22.11 12.76
CA PHE A 117 11.07 20.72 12.34
C PHE A 117 12.50 20.18 12.26
N MET A 118 13.43 20.84 11.56
CA MET A 118 14.83 20.37 11.46
C MET A 118 15.47 20.15 12.85
N ARG A 119 15.21 21.06 13.79
CA ARG A 119 15.65 20.90 15.18
C ARG A 119 14.95 19.76 15.92
N ALA A 120 13.68 19.49 15.61
CA ALA A 120 13.01 18.31 16.15
C ALA A 120 13.62 17.01 15.62
N MET A 121 14.25 17.00 14.45
CA MET A 121 14.91 15.79 13.91
C MET A 121 16.20 15.45 14.62
N GLU A 122 17.00 16.45 15.02
CA GLU A 122 18.16 16.24 15.89
C GLU A 122 17.79 15.51 17.20
N HIS A 123 16.52 15.58 17.62
CA HIS A 123 16.02 14.88 18.79
C HIS A 123 15.56 13.44 18.54
N PHE A 124 15.32 13.04 17.28
CA PHE A 124 14.91 11.67 16.93
C PHE A 124 16.03 10.82 16.35
N ASP A 125 17.06 11.44 15.80
CA ASP A 125 18.30 10.77 15.41
C ASP A 125 19.04 10.28 16.68
N GLU A 126 18.73 9.06 17.12
CA GLU A 126 19.23 8.49 18.38
C GLU A 126 20.68 8.01 18.25
N ASP A 127 21.03 7.44 17.09
CA ASP A 127 22.35 6.89 16.80
C ASP A 127 23.31 7.93 16.20
N LYS A 128 22.82 9.13 15.85
CA LYS A 128 23.58 10.29 15.38
C LYS A 128 24.30 10.01 14.07
N ASP A 129 23.62 9.31 13.18
CA ASP A 129 24.13 9.02 11.83
C ASP A 129 23.73 10.07 10.79
N ASP A 130 23.11 11.17 11.23
CA ASP A 130 22.57 12.25 10.41
C ASP A 130 21.46 11.80 9.44
N GLN A 131 20.88 10.62 9.68
CA GLN A 131 19.74 10.07 8.96
C GLN A 131 18.62 9.70 9.93
N LEU A 132 17.39 9.59 9.42
CA LEU A 132 16.29 8.99 10.18
C LEU A 132 15.99 7.62 9.65
N ASN A 133 16.25 6.59 10.45
CA ASN A 133 15.85 5.23 10.10
C ASN A 133 14.32 5.03 10.30
N ARG A 134 13.79 3.91 9.79
CA ARG A 134 12.34 3.59 9.85
C ARG A 134 11.76 3.61 11.27
N ARG A 135 12.56 3.29 12.29
CA ARG A 135 12.10 3.24 13.69
C ARG A 135 11.92 4.67 14.22
N GLU A 136 12.89 5.54 13.98
CA GLU A 136 12.87 6.93 14.44
C GLU A 136 11.82 7.75 13.70
N PHE A 137 11.68 7.52 12.39
CA PHE A 137 10.62 8.13 11.60
C PHE A 137 9.22 7.78 12.13
N ARG A 138 9.03 6.56 12.65
CA ARG A 138 7.77 6.15 13.28
C ARG A 138 7.55 6.90 14.59
N LEU A 139 8.57 7.09 15.42
CA LEU A 139 8.48 7.87 16.65
C LEU A 139 8.15 9.34 16.34
N LEU A 140 8.80 9.92 15.34
CA LEU A 140 8.49 11.24 14.81
C LEU A 140 7.02 11.32 14.38
N SER A 141 6.49 10.31 13.69
CA SER A 141 5.07 10.30 13.29
C SER A 141 4.07 10.26 14.45
N ILE A 142 4.48 9.75 15.62
CA ILE A 142 3.64 9.73 16.82
C ILE A 142 3.65 11.11 17.48
N GLN A 143 4.84 11.72 17.62
CA GLN A 143 5.01 12.99 18.30
C GLN A 143 4.58 14.20 17.44
N PHE A 144 4.82 14.13 16.13
CA PHE A 144 4.53 15.18 15.16
C PHE A 144 3.51 14.74 14.11
N GLY A 145 2.41 14.11 14.55
CA GLY A 145 1.41 13.54 13.64
C GLY A 145 0.76 14.50 12.64
N LEU A 146 0.76 15.81 12.91
CA LEU A 146 0.23 16.84 12.00
C LEU A 146 1.00 16.94 10.68
N ILE A 147 2.29 16.57 10.67
CA ILE A 147 3.16 16.55 9.50
C ILE A 147 2.62 15.60 8.42
N PHE A 148 1.97 14.53 8.86
CA PHE A 148 1.39 13.52 7.97
C PHE A 148 -0.07 13.81 7.62
N TYR A 149 -0.65 14.90 8.11
CA TYR A 149 -2.03 15.25 7.78
C TYR A 149 -2.30 15.40 6.27
N PRO A 150 -1.40 15.99 5.45
CA PRO A 150 -1.62 16.08 4.01
C PRO A 150 -1.80 14.72 3.33
N ILE A 151 -0.96 13.73 3.66
CA ILE A 151 -1.07 12.38 3.06
C ILE A 151 -2.32 11.65 3.54
N PHE A 152 -2.72 11.79 4.81
CA PHE A 152 -3.99 11.24 5.31
C PHE A 152 -5.20 11.91 4.66
N ARG A 153 -5.15 13.23 4.46
CA ARG A 153 -6.19 13.97 3.74
C ARG A 153 -6.28 13.49 2.29
N PHE A 154 -5.16 13.26 1.63
CA PHE A 154 -5.12 12.73 0.27
C PHE A 154 -5.70 11.30 0.19
N GLN A 155 -5.28 10.40 1.08
CA GLN A 155 -5.86 9.05 1.20
C GLN A 155 -7.38 9.10 1.41
N ASN A 156 -7.83 10.06 2.21
CA ASN A 156 -9.25 10.26 2.43
C ASN A 156 -9.99 10.76 1.17
N LYS A 157 -9.37 11.61 0.34
CA LYS A 157 -9.94 11.99 -0.96
C LYS A 157 -10.05 10.78 -1.88
N VAL A 158 -9.00 9.96 -1.99
CA VAL A 158 -9.03 8.69 -2.73
C VAL A 158 -10.21 7.83 -2.27
N ARG A 159 -10.41 7.70 -0.95
CA ARG A 159 -11.55 6.95 -0.41
C ARG A 159 -12.90 7.54 -0.76
N VAL A 160 -13.06 8.86 -0.67
CA VAL A 160 -14.35 9.55 -0.87
C VAL A 160 -14.71 9.63 -2.36
N LYS A 161 -13.75 9.92 -3.23
CA LYS A 161 -13.95 10.15 -4.67
C LYS A 161 -14.13 8.88 -5.49
N THR A 162 -13.86 7.71 -4.91
CA THR A 162 -14.05 6.41 -5.58
C THR A 162 -15.24 5.65 -5.00
N LEU A 163 -15.02 4.69 -4.11
CA LEU A 163 -16.07 3.81 -3.58
C LEU A 163 -16.77 4.34 -2.32
N GLY A 164 -16.25 5.41 -1.71
CA GLY A 164 -16.68 5.93 -0.42
C GLY A 164 -15.96 5.28 0.77
N ARG A 165 -15.78 6.06 1.86
CA ARG A 165 -15.02 5.65 3.06
C ARG A 165 -15.50 4.31 3.64
N TRP A 166 -16.81 4.16 3.78
CA TRP A 166 -17.39 2.96 4.37
C TRP A 166 -17.14 1.71 3.52
N LYS A 167 -17.22 1.83 2.20
CA LYS A 167 -16.95 0.70 1.31
C LYS A 167 -15.49 0.27 1.38
N TRP A 168 -14.55 1.22 1.41
CA TRP A 168 -13.14 0.92 1.59
C TRP A 168 -12.83 0.29 2.94
N TYR A 169 -13.47 0.74 4.02
CA TYR A 169 -13.38 0.07 5.32
C TYR A 169 -13.85 -1.39 5.24
N GLN A 170 -14.97 -1.67 4.57
CA GLN A 170 -15.47 -3.03 4.38
C GLN A 170 -14.53 -3.89 3.51
N ILE A 171 -13.94 -3.33 2.45
CA ILE A 171 -12.93 -4.01 1.62
C ILE A 171 -11.73 -4.39 2.48
N LYS A 172 -11.17 -3.42 3.22
CA LYS A 172 -10.04 -3.63 4.11
C LYS A 172 -10.30 -4.69 5.17
N ARG A 173 -11.42 -4.61 5.89
CA ARG A 173 -11.79 -5.57 6.94
C ARG A 173 -11.90 -7.00 6.38
N ARG A 174 -12.48 -7.15 5.19
CA ARG A 174 -12.55 -8.46 4.51
C ARG A 174 -11.17 -8.97 4.12
N GLY A 175 -10.28 -8.11 3.62
CA GLY A 175 -8.88 -8.45 3.34
C GLY A 175 -8.16 -8.94 4.59
N GLN A 176 -8.21 -8.18 5.68
CA GLN A 176 -7.61 -8.55 6.97
C GLN A 176 -8.14 -9.88 7.51
N THR A 177 -9.43 -10.16 7.35
CA THR A 177 -10.03 -11.45 7.74
C THR A 177 -9.44 -12.60 6.92
N ILE A 178 -9.33 -12.42 5.60
CA ILE A 178 -8.73 -13.40 4.70
C ILE A 178 -7.26 -13.64 5.06
N ASP A 179 -6.49 -12.58 5.29
CA ASP A 179 -5.07 -12.67 5.60
C ASP A 179 -4.82 -13.30 6.97
N ALA A 180 -5.66 -13.01 7.97
CA ALA A 180 -5.60 -13.68 9.27
C ALA A 180 -5.83 -15.20 9.14
N CYS A 181 -6.83 -15.61 8.35
CA CYS A 181 -7.07 -17.03 8.07
C CYS A 181 -5.88 -17.67 7.31
N ARG A 182 -5.31 -16.97 6.32
CA ARG A 182 -4.13 -17.45 5.57
C ARG A 182 -2.91 -17.61 6.46
N HIS A 183 -2.63 -16.63 7.31
CA HIS A 183 -1.52 -16.66 8.25
C HIS A 183 -1.66 -17.81 9.25
N PHE A 184 -2.87 -18.06 9.76
CA PHE A 184 -3.15 -19.23 10.60
C PHE A 184 -2.80 -20.55 9.89
N MET A 185 -3.27 -20.74 8.65
CA MET A 185 -2.96 -21.95 7.87
C MET A 185 -1.45 -22.11 7.58
N GLN A 186 -0.73 -21.01 7.42
CA GLN A 186 0.73 -21.04 7.23
C GLN A 186 1.48 -21.48 8.50
N THR A 187 0.96 -21.16 9.68
CA THR A 187 1.60 -21.43 10.98
C THR A 187 1.18 -22.76 11.60
N HIS A 188 0.11 -23.38 11.10
CA HIS A 188 -0.50 -24.59 11.67
C HIS A 188 -0.61 -25.72 10.63
N ASP A 189 0.44 -25.93 9.81
CA ASP A 189 0.54 -27.04 8.85
C ASP A 189 -0.66 -27.17 7.90
N GLY A 190 -1.23 -26.03 7.48
CA GLY A 190 -2.39 -25.99 6.59
C GLY A 190 -3.73 -26.30 7.25
N ARG A 191 -3.78 -26.47 8.58
CA ARG A 191 -5.03 -26.62 9.32
C ARG A 191 -5.87 -25.35 9.20
N GLU A 192 -7.15 -25.52 8.95
CA GLU A 192 -8.06 -24.39 8.88
C GLU A 192 -8.35 -23.82 10.28
N PRO A 193 -8.60 -22.50 10.41
CA PRO A 193 -8.99 -21.89 11.68
C PRO A 193 -10.24 -22.56 12.27
N PRO A 194 -10.34 -22.75 13.59
CA PRO A 194 -11.55 -23.28 14.21
C PRO A 194 -12.73 -22.34 13.98
N ILE A 195 -13.91 -22.91 13.73
CA ILE A 195 -15.16 -22.13 13.58
C ILE A 195 -15.56 -21.65 14.98
N THR A 196 -15.61 -20.34 15.20
CA THR A 196 -16.07 -19.80 16.48
C THR A 196 -17.58 -19.95 16.61
N TRP A 197 -18.10 -19.89 17.83
CA TRP A 197 -19.54 -19.98 18.05
C TRP A 197 -20.29 -18.80 17.40
N PHE A 198 -19.68 -17.60 17.39
CA PHE A 198 -20.21 -16.43 16.69
C PHE A 198 -20.34 -16.68 15.18
N ASP A 199 -19.35 -17.35 14.57
CA ASP A 199 -19.42 -17.71 13.14
C ASP A 199 -20.58 -18.67 12.86
N ARG A 200 -20.91 -19.57 13.79
CA ARG A 200 -22.04 -20.50 13.63
C ARG A 200 -23.37 -19.76 13.70
N VAL A 201 -23.57 -18.95 14.74
CA VAL A 201 -24.85 -18.27 15.03
C VAL A 201 -25.15 -17.17 14.01
N PHE A 202 -24.13 -16.46 13.54
CA PHE A 202 -24.29 -15.38 12.57
C PHE A 202 -23.81 -15.76 11.16
N SER A 203 -23.68 -17.04 10.84
CA SER A 203 -23.17 -17.52 9.54
C SER A 203 -23.94 -16.99 8.32
N CYS A 204 -25.26 -16.80 8.44
CA CYS A 204 -26.10 -16.27 7.36
C CYS A 204 -25.99 -14.74 7.19
N TRP A 205 -25.59 -14.02 8.25
CA TRP A 205 -25.47 -12.55 8.24
C TRP A 205 -24.02 -12.06 8.11
N SER A 206 -23.07 -12.92 8.48
CA SER A 206 -21.65 -12.66 8.33
C SER A 206 -21.16 -13.25 7.00
N HIS A 207 -20.35 -12.50 6.27
CA HIS A 207 -19.65 -13.03 5.09
C HIS A 207 -18.55 -14.05 5.44
N ALA A 208 -18.47 -14.51 6.69
CA ALA A 208 -17.36 -15.30 7.23
C ALA A 208 -17.10 -16.62 6.47
N PRO A 209 -18.11 -17.44 6.11
CA PRO A 209 -17.87 -18.68 5.37
C PRO A 209 -17.23 -18.44 4.00
N ARG A 210 -17.70 -17.41 3.27
CA ARG A 210 -17.18 -17.06 1.94
C ARG A 210 -15.74 -16.55 2.03
N LEU A 211 -15.42 -15.70 3.01
CA LEU A 211 -14.07 -15.16 3.19
C LEU A 211 -13.08 -16.28 3.54
N ARG A 212 -13.48 -17.23 4.40
CA ARG A 212 -12.69 -18.42 4.71
C ARG A 212 -12.41 -19.27 3.47
N HIS A 213 -13.42 -19.52 2.65
CA HIS A 213 -13.24 -20.26 1.40
C HIS A 213 -12.23 -19.56 0.47
N ILE A 214 -12.34 -18.24 0.32
CA ILE A 214 -11.36 -17.44 -0.44
C ILE A 214 -9.96 -17.60 0.15
N ALA A 215 -9.81 -17.51 1.48
CA ALA A 215 -8.52 -17.69 2.16
C ALA A 215 -7.90 -19.07 1.86
N ILE A 216 -8.70 -20.14 1.88
CA ILE A 216 -8.26 -21.51 1.56
C ILE A 216 -7.80 -21.60 0.11
N GLN A 217 -8.54 -21.03 -0.84
CA GLN A 217 -8.15 -21.03 -2.25
C GLN A 217 -6.83 -20.29 -2.48
N LEU A 218 -6.67 -19.13 -1.84
CA LEU A 218 -5.42 -18.36 -1.91
C LEU A 218 -4.25 -19.13 -1.30
N TYR A 219 -4.44 -19.76 -0.14
CA TYR A 219 -3.40 -20.59 0.48
C TYR A 219 -2.97 -21.76 -0.44
N LYS A 220 -3.94 -22.45 -1.07
CA LYS A 220 -3.64 -23.52 -2.04
C LYS A 220 -2.86 -23.01 -3.25
N ALA A 221 -3.23 -21.83 -3.77
CA ALA A 221 -2.51 -21.18 -4.86
C ALA A 221 -1.07 -20.81 -4.46
N ASP A 222 -0.86 -20.29 -3.24
CA ASP A 222 0.47 -19.98 -2.69
C ASP A 222 1.34 -21.23 -2.61
N GLN A 223 0.79 -22.34 -2.09
CA GLN A 223 1.49 -23.62 -2.00
C GLN A 223 1.87 -24.15 -3.39
N HIS A 224 0.96 -24.05 -4.36
CA HIS A 224 1.24 -24.45 -5.74
C HIS A 224 2.38 -23.61 -6.34
N ARG A 225 2.38 -22.29 -6.14
CA ARG A 225 3.43 -21.40 -6.61
C ARG A 225 4.80 -21.76 -6.00
N ARG A 226 4.86 -21.97 -4.69
CA ARG A 226 6.11 -22.39 -3.99
C ARG A 226 6.66 -23.71 -4.52
N ARG A 227 5.78 -24.67 -4.83
CA ARG A 227 6.19 -25.95 -5.44
C ARG A 227 6.79 -25.75 -6.83
N LEU A 228 6.15 -24.93 -7.67
CA LEU A 228 6.68 -24.60 -9.00
C LEU A 228 8.03 -23.88 -8.91
N GLU A 229 8.19 -22.95 -7.98
CA GLU A 229 9.47 -22.27 -7.72
C GLU A 229 10.56 -23.25 -7.28
N THR A 230 10.23 -24.19 -6.39
CA THR A 230 11.17 -25.23 -5.93
C THR A 230 11.55 -26.18 -7.07
N GLN A 231 10.59 -26.58 -7.91
CA GLN A 231 10.86 -27.40 -9.10
C GLN A 231 11.72 -26.65 -10.11
N ARG A 232 11.43 -25.38 -10.39
CA ARG A 232 12.25 -24.52 -11.27
C ARG A 232 13.66 -24.37 -10.72
N ALA A 233 13.82 -24.11 -9.43
CA ALA A 233 15.12 -24.01 -8.78
C ALA A 233 15.92 -25.33 -8.87
N ALA A 234 15.25 -26.47 -8.66
CA ALA A 234 15.88 -27.79 -8.80
C ALA A 234 16.31 -28.08 -10.26
N ILE A 235 15.50 -27.70 -11.26
CA ILE A 235 15.86 -27.83 -12.68
C ILE A 235 17.07 -26.94 -13.00
N LEU A 236 17.06 -25.68 -12.58
CA LEU A 236 18.18 -24.75 -12.82
C LEU A 236 19.47 -25.26 -12.16
N PHE A 237 19.38 -25.77 -10.93
CA PHE A 237 20.49 -26.41 -10.23
C PHE A 237 21.04 -27.62 -11.00
N ASN A 238 20.17 -28.51 -11.49
CA ASN A 238 20.57 -29.68 -12.27
C ASN A 238 21.17 -29.34 -13.63
N LEU A 239 20.78 -28.19 -14.22
CA LEU A 239 21.34 -27.69 -15.48
C LEU A 239 22.65 -26.92 -15.30
N GLY A 240 23.19 -26.83 -14.07
CA GLY A 240 24.43 -26.10 -13.79
C GLY A 240 24.28 -24.58 -13.92
N VAL A 241 23.05 -24.06 -14.01
CA VAL A 241 22.77 -22.62 -14.03
C VAL A 241 22.71 -22.16 -12.58
N LEU A 242 23.81 -21.58 -12.09
CA LEU A 242 23.82 -20.94 -10.78
C LEU A 242 22.74 -19.85 -10.77
N PRO A 243 21.87 -19.79 -9.74
CA PRO A 243 20.87 -18.75 -9.64
C PRO A 243 21.59 -17.39 -9.51
N THR A 244 21.54 -16.60 -10.58
CA THR A 244 21.98 -15.21 -10.56
C THR A 244 21.07 -14.42 -9.65
N GLY A 245 21.59 -13.98 -8.51
CA GLY A 245 20.96 -13.00 -7.65
C GLY A 245 19.80 -13.55 -6.83
N THR A 246 20.03 -13.62 -5.52
CA THR A 246 18.98 -13.61 -4.51
C THR A 246 18.07 -12.39 -4.74
N ILE A 247 16.95 -12.57 -5.44
CA ILE A 247 15.78 -11.73 -5.18
C ILE A 247 15.34 -12.15 -3.80
N GLN A 248 15.77 -11.41 -2.77
CA GLN A 248 15.09 -11.48 -1.48
C GLN A 248 13.60 -11.27 -1.77
N PRO A 249 12.69 -12.14 -1.31
CA PRO A 249 11.30 -11.80 -1.34
C PRO A 249 11.16 -10.53 -0.50
N SER A 250 10.81 -9.41 -1.14
CA SER A 250 10.42 -8.20 -0.43
C SER A 250 9.44 -8.63 0.66
N PRO A 251 9.72 -8.31 1.94
CA PRO A 251 8.81 -8.67 2.99
C PRO A 251 7.57 -7.82 2.74
N VAL A 252 6.52 -8.44 2.19
CA VAL A 252 5.16 -7.95 2.42
C VAL A 252 4.89 -8.23 3.90
N ARG A 253 5.51 -7.44 4.77
CA ARG A 253 5.19 -7.33 6.18
C ARG A 253 3.96 -6.43 6.25
N PHE A 254 2.79 -7.06 6.26
CA PHE A 254 1.68 -6.47 6.98
C PHE A 254 1.98 -6.65 8.48
N GLN A 255 2.54 -5.62 9.08
CA GLN A 255 2.47 -5.34 10.51
C GLN A 255 2.17 -3.87 10.71
#